data_AF-K2Q9H9-F1
#
_entry.id   AF-K2Q9H9-F1
#
_cell.length_a   1.000
_cell.length_b   1.000
_cell.length_c   1.000
_cell.angle_alpha   90.00
_cell.angle_beta   90.00
_cell.angle_gamma   90.00
#
_symmetry.space_group_name_H-M   'P 1'
#
loop_
_entity.id
_entity.type
_entity.pdbx_description
1 polymer ?
#
loop_
_entity_poly.entity_id
_entity_poly.type
_entity_poly.pdbx_seq_one_letter_code
_entity_poly.pdbx_strand_id
1 'polypeptide(L)' 'MLTWTSQGKTAWEVSVILSISKNTVHTHLRNSKDKLDTSNVVHTIVEAVRLNQIKI' A
#
# COMPACT_ATOMS: atom_id res chain seq x y z
N MET A 1 2.35 -3.96 3.09
CA MET A 1 1.78 -3.76 1.73
C MET A 1 2.38 -2.53 1.09
N LEU A 2 2.19 -1.35 1.67
CA LEU A 2 2.70 -0.09 1.14
C LEU A 2 4.24 -0.04 0.98
N THR A 3 5.02 -0.70 1.86
CA THR A 3 6.49 -0.84 1.70
C THR A 3 6.90 -1.61 0.45
N TRP A 4 6.20 -2.69 0.13
CA TRP A 4 6.50 -3.47 -1.07
C TRP A 4 6.05 -2.70 -2.32
N THR A 5 4.89 -2.04 -2.24
CA THR A 5 4.41 -1.17 -3.31
C THR A 5 5.32 0.04 -3.52
N SER A 6 5.96 0.58 -2.48
CA SER A 6 6.96 1.66 -2.61
C SER A 6 8.25 1.18 -3.26
N GLN A 7 8.58 -0.10 -3.16
CA GLN A 7 9.66 -0.74 -3.91
C GLN A 7 9.25 -1.09 -5.36
N GLY A 8 8.07 -0.69 -5.81
CA GLY A 8 7.58 -0.94 -7.17
C GLY A 8 6.94 -2.31 -7.37
N LYS A 9 6.69 -3.08 -6.31
CA LYS A 9 6.00 -4.37 -6.40
C LYS A 9 4.52 -4.18 -6.75
N THR A 10 4.06 -4.99 -7.70
CA THR A 10 2.64 -5.04 -8.09
C THR A 10 1.78 -5.63 -6.98
N ALA A 11 0.48 -5.32 -6.98
CA ALA A 11 -0.47 -5.90 -6.01
C ALA A 11 -0.47 -7.44 -6.04
N TRP A 12 -0.16 -8.05 -7.19
CA TRP A 12 0.02 -9.50 -7.29
C TRP A 12 1.25 -10.00 -6.54
N GLU A 13 2.42 -9.41 -6.79
CA GLU A 13 3.65 -9.80 -6.08
C GLU A 13 3.48 -9.62 -4.56
N VAL A 14 2.86 -8.52 -4.14
CA VAL A 14 2.54 -8.28 -2.72
C VAL A 14 1.59 -9.34 -2.17
N SER A 15 0.60 -9.77 -2.96
CA SER A 15 -0.34 -10.83 -2.58
C SER A 15 0.38 -12.17 -2.38
N VAL A 16 1.38 -12.48 -3.22
CA VAL A 16 2.21 -13.69 -3.12
C VAL A 16 3.15 -13.61 -1.92
N ILE A 17 3.82 -12.47 -1.71
CA ILE A 17 4.74 -12.25 -0.58
C ILE A 17 4.02 -12.38 0.77
N LEU A 18 2.80 -11.85 0.86
CA LEU A 18 2.01 -11.83 2.10
C LEU A 18 1.05 -13.02 2.21
N SER A 19 1.03 -13.93 1.24
CA SER A 19 0.11 -15.08 1.17
C SER A 19 -1.37 -14.71 1.38
N ILE A 20 -1.80 -13.59 0.78
CA ILE A 20 -3.19 -13.11 0.80
C ILE A 20 -3.73 -12.95 -0.62
N SER A 21 -5.05 -12.80 -0.79
CA SER A 21 -5.62 -12.59 -2.12
C SER A 21 -5.30 -11.19 -2.66
N LYS A 22 -5.18 -11.04 -3.99
CA LYS A 22 -5.09 -9.73 -4.66
C LYS A 22 -6.21 -8.79 -4.20
N ASN A 23 -7.42 -9.31 -4.06
CA ASN A 23 -8.58 -8.53 -3.66
C ASN A 23 -8.39 -7.96 -2.24
N THR A 24 -7.83 -8.76 -1.32
CA THR A 24 -7.46 -8.33 0.03
C THR A 24 -6.43 -7.21 -0.02
N VAL A 25 -5.40 -7.31 -0.88
CA VAL A 25 -4.41 -6.23 -1.09
C VAL A 25 -5.08 -4.94 -1.57
N HIS A 26 -5.99 -5.02 -2.54
CA HIS A 26 -6.73 -3.85 -3.03
C HIS A 26 -7.62 -3.22 -1.96
N THR A 27 -8.33 -4.03 -1.17
CA THR A 27 -9.14 -3.54 -0.05
C THR A 27 -8.28 -2.82 0.98
N HIS A 28 -7.11 -3.37 1.32
CA HIS A 28 -6.20 -2.68 2.23
C HIS A 28 -5.64 -1.38 1.66
N LEU A 29 -5.25 -1.34 0.39
CA LEU A 29 -4.78 -0.12 -0.27
C LEU A 29 -5.89 0.95 -0.31
N ARG A 30 -7.14 0.55 -0.56
CA ARG A 30 -8.29 1.44 -0.51
C ARG A 30 -8.52 1.98 0.91
N ASN A 31 -8.51 1.10 1.91
CA ASN A 31 -8.66 1.52 3.30
C ASN A 31 -7.53 2.46 3.73
N SER A 32 -6.30 2.22 3.28
CA SER A 32 -5.17 3.13 3.53
C SER A 32 -5.36 4.47 2.82
N LYS A 33 -5.85 4.48 1.58
CA LYS A 33 -6.20 5.71 0.86
C LYS A 33 -7.23 6.54 1.61
N ASP A 34 -8.33 5.90 2.00
CA ASP A 34 -9.44 6.57 2.69
C ASP A 34 -8.99 7.09 4.07
N LYS A 35 -8.14 6.34 4.79
CA LYS A 35 -7.56 6.78 6.08
C LYS A 35 -6.59 7.95 5.97
N LEU A 36 -5.88 8.05 4.84
CA LEU A 36 -4.85 9.05 4.60
C LEU A 36 -5.36 10.21 3.72
N ASP A 37 -6.64 10.18 3.34
CA ASP A 37 -7.27 11.11 2.40
C ASP A 37 -6.45 11.30 1.11
N THR A 38 -6.00 10.18 0.52
CA THR A 38 -5.13 10.18 -0.66
C THR A 38 -5.80 9.62 -1.91
N SER A 39 -5.61 10.31 -3.02
CA SER A 39 -6.26 10.00 -4.31
C SER A 39 -5.55 8.91 -5.13
N ASN A 40 -4.24 8.71 -4.95
CA ASN A 40 -3.46 7.71 -5.70
C ASN A 40 -2.50 6.92 -4.79
N VAL A 41 -2.10 5.72 -5.20
CA VAL A 41 -1.28 4.81 -4.36
C VAL A 41 0.09 5.40 -4.03
N VAL A 42 0.69 6.14 -4.97
CA VAL A 42 1.96 6.84 -4.76
C VAL A 42 1.83 7.92 -3.68
N HIS A 43 0.75 8.70 -3.72
CA HIS A 43 0.39 9.70 -2.73
C HIS A 43 0.14 9.06 -1.37
N THR A 44 -0.57 7.91 -1.34
CA THR A 44 -0.74 7.12 -0.11
C THR A 44 0.60 6.67 0.48
N ILE A 45 1.55 6.23 -0.37
CA ILE A 45 2.89 5.83 0.07
C ILE A 45 3.66 7.03 0.64
N VAL A 46 3.67 8.16 -0.08
CA VAL A 46 4.36 9.38 0.35
C VAL A 46 3.80 9.86 1.69
N GLU A 47 2.47 9.91 1.84
CA GLU A 47 1.84 10.37 3.06
C GLU A 47 2.04 9.38 4.22
N ALA A 48 2.01 8.08 3.94
CA ALA A 48 2.28 7.07 4.95
C ALA A 48 3.75 7.05 5.42
N VAL A 49 4.69 7.43 4.55
CA VAL A 49 6.10 7.67 4.93
C VAL A 49 6.21 8.94 5.76
N ARG A 50 5.56 10.03 5.34
CA ARG A 50 5.53 11.30 6.07
C ARG A 50 4.97 11.16 7.49
N LEU A 51 3.95 10.33 7.65
CA LEU A 51 3.33 10.00 8.94
C LEU A 51 4.08 8.92 9.73
N ASN A 52 5.28 8.53 9.27
CA ASN A 52 6.12 7.52 9.91
C ASN A 52 5.44 6.14 10.08
N GLN A 53 4.40 5.85 9.29
CA GLN A 53 3.71 4.56 9.28
C GLN A 53 4.45 3.51 8.44
N ILE A 54 5.37 3.96 7.59
CA ILE A 54 6.23 3.11 6.77
C ILE A 54 7.65 3.65 6.85
N LYS A 55 8.62 2.77 7.11
CA LYS A 55 10.04 3.06 6.87
C LYS A 55 10.40 2.57 5.48
N ILE A 56 10.95 3.44 4.66
CA ILE A 56 11.56 3.09 3.37
C ILE A 56 12.99 2.62 3.61
#